data_AF-A0AAW9KTE4-F1
#
_entry.id   AF-A0AAW9KTE4-F1
#
_cell.length_a   1.000
_cell.length_b   1.000
_cell.length_c   1.000
_cell.angle_alpha   90.00
_cell.angle_beta   90.00
_cell.angle_gamma   90.00
#
_symmetry.space_group_name_H-M   'P 1'
#
loop_
_entity.id
_entity.type
_entity.pdbx_description
1 polymer ?
#
loop_
_entity_poly.entity_id
_entity_poly.type
_entity_poly.pdbx_seq_one_letter_code
_entity_poly.pdbx_strand_id
1 'polypeptide(L)'
;MSIPDDAVLSGWDWVMQDTSEFRDKSATCRLLVMSHGVDPVIHNPPKDDTKRIAEFLSQMELFGGGTAIGINDSPYQVEGIPDQLWRMDYREEVDSTKISDHVFVAQDNGKPEIAVIGLTGPGITDKLLKTFATGIEVNHD
;
A
#
# COMPACT_ATOMS: atom_id res chain seq x y z
N MET A 1 -3.44 1.78 16.50
CA MET A 1 -2.56 0.64 16.20
C MET A 1 -1.27 1.18 15.59
N SER A 2 -0.12 0.99 16.23
CA SER A 2 1.20 1.32 15.64
C SER A 2 1.48 0.40 14.44
N ILE A 3 2.50 0.69 13.59
CA ILE A 3 3.01 -0.33 12.66
C ILE A 3 3.27 -1.59 13.49
N PRO A 4 2.81 -2.77 13.04
CA PRO A 4 3.22 -4.02 13.64
C PRO A 4 4.76 -4.12 13.62
N ASP A 5 5.38 -4.46 14.76
CA ASP A 5 6.84 -4.51 14.90
C ASP A 5 7.50 -5.51 13.92
N ASP A 6 6.69 -6.38 13.32
CA ASP A 6 6.99 -7.41 12.33
C ASP A 6 6.69 -7.01 10.88
N ALA A 7 6.32 -5.75 10.60
CA ALA A 7 6.15 -5.28 9.23
C ALA A 7 7.40 -5.57 8.38
N VAL A 8 7.16 -5.94 7.11
CA VAL A 8 8.24 -6.33 6.18
C VAL A 8 8.95 -5.06 5.69
N LEU A 9 9.74 -4.44 6.58
CA LEU A 9 10.44 -3.18 6.33
C LEU A 9 11.43 -3.27 5.18
N SER A 10 11.95 -4.46 4.87
CA SER A 10 12.80 -4.68 3.70
C SER A 10 12.06 -4.50 2.37
N GLY A 11 10.72 -4.51 2.36
CA GLY A 11 9.90 -4.23 1.18
C GLY A 11 9.55 -2.75 1.00
N TRP A 12 9.76 -1.90 2.01
CA TRP A 12 9.42 -0.48 1.96
C TRP A 12 10.70 0.36 1.83
N ASP A 13 10.87 1.06 0.71
CA ASP A 13 12.05 1.90 0.46
C ASP A 13 12.05 3.18 1.30
N TRP A 14 10.87 3.75 1.55
CA TRP A 14 10.71 4.97 2.33
C TRP A 14 9.55 4.87 3.30
N VAL A 15 9.72 5.47 4.48
CA VAL A 15 8.67 5.62 5.49
C VAL A 15 8.63 7.06 6.01
N MET A 16 7.46 7.66 5.99
CA MET A 16 7.16 8.96 6.62
C MET A 16 6.10 8.76 7.71
N GLN A 17 6.18 9.54 8.78
CA GLN A 17 5.29 9.42 9.93
C GLN A 17 5.06 10.77 10.62
N ASP A 18 4.01 10.85 11.43
CA ASP A 18 3.58 12.05 12.16
C ASP A 18 4.36 12.33 13.46
N THR A 19 5.32 11.46 13.80
CA THR A 19 6.22 11.61 14.95
C THR A 19 7.69 11.61 14.53
N SER A 20 8.59 12.12 15.37
CA SER A 20 10.02 12.19 15.03
C SER A 20 10.77 10.88 15.19
N GLU A 21 10.26 9.93 15.97
CA GLU A 21 10.94 8.66 16.27
C GLU A 21 10.25 7.49 15.60
N PHE A 22 10.97 6.74 14.76
CA PHE A 22 10.40 5.67 13.93
C PHE A 22 9.56 4.64 14.73
N ARG A 23 10.02 4.27 15.92
CA ARG A 23 9.36 3.29 16.81
C ARG A 23 8.39 3.92 17.81
N ASP A 24 7.99 5.17 17.60
CA ASP A 24 7.02 5.82 18.46
C ASP A 24 5.65 5.12 18.33
N LYS A 25 5.18 4.58 19.45
CA LYS A 25 3.89 3.88 19.55
C LYS A 25 2.69 4.84 19.50
N SER A 26 2.93 6.14 19.68
CA SER A 26 1.91 7.18 19.58
C SER A 26 1.65 7.66 18.15
N ALA A 27 2.48 7.26 17.19
CA ALA A 27 2.30 7.60 15.78
C ALA A 27 0.91 7.16 15.29
N THR A 28 0.20 8.11 14.68
CA THR A 28 -1.19 7.92 14.26
C THR A 28 -1.31 7.67 12.76
N CYS A 29 -0.34 8.11 11.97
CA CYS A 29 -0.35 8.01 10.53
C CYS A 29 1.06 7.75 10.01
N ARG A 30 1.19 6.75 9.13
CA ARG A 30 2.42 6.51 8.39
C ARG A 30 2.13 6.24 6.93
N LEU A 31 3.04 6.74 6.10
CA LEU A 31 3.10 6.58 4.67
C LEU A 31 4.34 5.76 4.32
N LEU A 32 4.16 4.67 3.59
CA LEU A 32 5.23 3.80 3.14
C LEU A 32 5.26 3.79 1.62
N VAL A 33 6.44 3.79 1.02
CA VAL A 33 6.60 3.76 -0.45
C VAL A 33 7.53 2.62 -0.83
N MET A 34 7.14 1.91 -1.88
CA MET A 34 7.90 0.83 -2.48
C MET A 34 8.10 1.15 -3.96
N SER A 35 9.36 1.21 -4.36
CA SER A 35 9.90 1.54 -5.68
C SER A 35 10.49 0.32 -6.38
N HIS A 36 10.89 -0.73 -5.64
CA HIS A 36 11.50 -1.95 -6.21
C HIS A 36 10.73 -3.25 -5.92
N GLY A 37 9.66 -3.20 -5.12
CA GLY A 37 8.89 -4.39 -4.75
C GLY A 37 9.33 -5.11 -3.47
N VAL A 38 8.52 -6.08 -3.04
CA VAL A 38 8.89 -7.06 -2.02
C VAL A 38 9.57 -8.23 -2.75
N ASP A 39 10.90 -8.30 -2.71
CA ASP A 39 11.70 -9.36 -3.35
C ASP A 39 11.73 -9.30 -4.90
N PRO A 40 12.55 -10.08 -5.64
CA PRO A 40 12.84 -9.88 -7.06
C PRO A 40 11.64 -10.13 -8.00
N VAL A 41 10.45 -10.42 -7.47
CA VAL A 41 9.24 -10.68 -8.25
C VAL A 41 8.76 -9.43 -8.97
N ILE A 42 8.98 -8.24 -8.41
CA ILE A 42 8.76 -6.97 -9.12
C ILE A 42 10.04 -6.63 -9.89
N HIS A 43 10.32 -7.37 -10.95
CA HIS A 43 11.38 -7.00 -11.88
C HIS A 43 10.98 -5.72 -12.62
N ASN A 44 11.82 -4.69 -12.45
CA ASN A 44 11.65 -3.37 -13.02
C ASN A 44 11.86 -3.39 -14.56
N PRO A 45 10.96 -2.84 -15.39
CA PRO A 45 9.59 -2.45 -15.07
C PRO A 45 8.59 -3.59 -15.35
N PRO A 46 7.59 -3.79 -14.48
CA PRO A 46 6.44 -4.62 -14.81
C PRO A 46 5.78 -4.07 -16.08
N LYS A 47 5.34 -4.96 -16.97
CA LYS A 47 4.43 -4.57 -18.04
C LYS A 47 3.16 -4.02 -17.41
N ASP A 48 2.56 -3.03 -18.06
CA ASP A 48 1.28 -2.36 -17.78
C ASP A 48 0.18 -3.32 -17.23
N ASP A 49 0.29 -3.66 -15.95
CA ASP A 49 -0.46 -4.73 -15.27
C ASP A 49 -0.41 -4.51 -13.75
N THR A 50 -0.80 -3.31 -13.34
CA THR A 50 -0.95 -2.95 -11.92
C THR A 50 -1.89 -3.89 -11.18
N LYS A 51 -2.88 -4.45 -11.89
CA LYS A 51 -3.79 -5.45 -11.34
C LYS A 51 -3.03 -6.67 -10.86
N ARG A 52 -2.16 -7.25 -11.68
CA ARG A 52 -1.36 -8.41 -11.28
C ARG A 52 -0.43 -8.11 -10.12
N ILE A 53 0.14 -6.91 -10.07
CA ILE A 53 0.95 -6.47 -8.93
C ILE A 53 0.09 -6.39 -7.66
N ALA A 54 -1.09 -5.77 -7.74
CA ALA A 54 -2.01 -5.70 -6.62
C ALA A 54 -2.48 -7.10 -6.17
N GLU A 55 -2.77 -8.00 -7.13
CA GLU A 55 -3.12 -9.39 -6.84
C GLU A 55 -1.98 -10.15 -6.17
N PHE A 56 -0.73 -9.92 -6.59
CA PHE A 56 0.45 -10.51 -5.95
C PHE A 56 0.67 -9.98 -4.54
N LEU A 57 0.70 -8.65 -4.40
CA LEU A 57 0.91 -7.97 -3.12
C LEU A 57 -0.16 -8.36 -2.10
N SER A 58 -1.43 -8.44 -2.52
CA SER A 58 -2.55 -8.79 -1.62
C SER A 58 -2.38 -10.13 -0.89
N GLN A 59 -1.50 -11.02 -1.37
CA GLN A 59 -1.19 -12.33 -0.78
C GLN A 59 -0.03 -12.30 0.23
N MET A 60 0.66 -11.18 0.37
CA MET A 60 1.84 -11.04 1.21
C MET A 60 1.49 -10.33 2.52
N GLU A 61 2.17 -10.66 3.61
CA GLU A 61 2.00 -10.00 4.91
C GLU A 61 2.81 -8.68 4.97
N LEU A 62 2.45 -7.71 4.12
CA LEU A 62 3.23 -6.47 3.94
C LEU A 62 3.42 -5.65 5.22
N PHE A 63 2.48 -5.78 6.16
CA PHE A 63 2.47 -5.08 7.43
C PHE A 63 2.82 -6.00 8.60
N GLY A 64 3.32 -7.21 8.37
CA GLY A 64 3.81 -8.12 9.44
C GLY A 64 2.77 -9.11 9.95
N GLY A 65 1.49 -8.82 9.73
CA GLY A 65 0.39 -9.76 9.83
C GLY A 65 -0.55 -9.63 8.64
N GLY A 66 -1.52 -10.54 8.55
CA GLY A 66 -2.68 -10.44 7.66
C GLY A 66 -2.40 -10.37 6.16
N THR A 67 -3.40 -10.72 5.36
CA THR A 67 -3.36 -10.52 3.90
C THR A 67 -4.60 -9.76 3.47
N ALA A 68 -4.57 -9.18 2.27
CA ALA A 68 -5.72 -8.48 1.72
C ALA A 68 -6.64 -9.40 0.89
N ILE A 69 -6.23 -10.64 0.58
CA ILE A 69 -7.02 -11.56 -0.26
C ILE A 69 -8.45 -11.72 0.29
N GLY A 70 -9.43 -11.44 -0.58
CA GLY A 70 -10.85 -11.72 -0.32
C GLY A 70 -11.47 -10.83 0.76
N ILE A 71 -10.83 -9.72 1.15
CA ILE A 71 -11.41 -8.70 2.03
C ILE A 71 -11.91 -7.54 1.20
N ASN A 72 -13.18 -7.17 1.38
CA ASN A 72 -13.78 -6.04 0.68
C ASN A 72 -13.49 -6.04 -0.83
N ASP A 73 -13.54 -7.21 -1.47
CA ASP A 73 -13.21 -7.39 -2.88
C ASP A 73 -11.77 -6.97 -3.27
N SER A 74 -10.84 -7.00 -2.31
CA SER A 74 -9.45 -6.61 -2.52
C SER A 74 -8.65 -7.66 -3.33
N PRO A 75 -7.82 -7.20 -4.30
CA PRO A 75 -7.65 -5.82 -4.75
C PRO A 75 -8.84 -5.33 -5.61
N TYR A 76 -9.26 -4.07 -5.40
CA TYR A 76 -10.31 -3.43 -6.20
C TYR A 76 -9.82 -2.12 -6.80
N GLN A 77 -10.37 -1.78 -7.97
CA GLN A 77 -10.04 -0.53 -8.65
C GLN A 77 -10.75 0.65 -7.96
N VAL A 78 -10.05 1.77 -7.86
CA VAL A 78 -10.60 3.03 -7.34
C VAL A 78 -10.36 4.15 -8.34
N GLU A 79 -11.25 5.15 -8.36
CA GLU A 79 -11.06 6.33 -9.20
C GLU A 79 -9.90 7.19 -8.68
N GLY A 80 -9.12 7.75 -9.59
CA GLY A 80 -7.98 8.61 -9.29
C GLY A 80 -7.46 9.32 -10.54
N ILE A 81 -6.37 10.06 -10.37
CA ILE A 81 -5.63 10.68 -11.48
C ILE A 81 -4.92 9.62 -12.34
N PRO A 82 -4.29 8.56 -11.79
CA PRO A 82 -3.64 7.55 -12.60
C PRO A 82 -4.66 6.75 -13.40
N ASP A 83 -4.31 6.37 -14.63
CA ASP A 83 -5.18 5.52 -15.47
C ASP A 83 -5.54 4.19 -14.79
N GLN A 84 -4.59 3.63 -14.03
CA GLN A 84 -4.79 2.43 -13.23
C GLN A 84 -4.45 2.72 -11.77
N LEU A 85 -5.47 2.65 -10.92
CA LEU A 85 -5.32 2.80 -9.48
C LEU A 85 -6.08 1.68 -8.75
N TRP A 86 -5.32 0.86 -8.02
CA TRP A 86 -5.85 -0.26 -7.25
C TRP A 86 -5.64 -0.01 -5.77
N ARG A 87 -6.63 -0.41 -4.97
CA ARG A 87 -6.56 -0.39 -3.51
C ARG A 87 -6.66 -1.81 -2.95
N MET A 88 -5.89 -2.03 -1.89
CA MET A 88 -5.96 -3.21 -1.06
C MET A 88 -6.22 -2.83 0.40
N ASP A 89 -7.05 -3.63 1.05
CA ASP A 89 -7.43 -3.48 2.45
C ASP A 89 -6.91 -4.68 3.23
N TYR A 90 -5.94 -4.45 4.12
CA TYR A 90 -5.24 -5.48 4.86
C TYR A 90 -5.89 -5.75 6.20
N ARG A 91 -5.99 -7.05 6.50
CA ARG A 91 -6.36 -7.52 7.84
C ARG A 91 -5.24 -7.20 8.82
N GLU A 92 -5.63 -6.96 10.06
CA GLU A 92 -4.71 -6.84 11.20
C GLU A 92 -3.87 -8.12 11.39
N GLU A 93 -4.50 -9.29 11.21
CA GLU A 93 -3.90 -10.63 11.34
C GLU A 93 -4.57 -11.59 10.34
N VAL A 94 -3.97 -12.76 10.06
CA VAL A 94 -4.45 -13.72 9.04
C VAL A 94 -5.93 -14.10 9.21
N ASP A 95 -6.36 -14.33 10.46
CA ASP A 95 -7.73 -14.76 10.78
C ASP A 95 -8.66 -13.60 11.21
N SER A 96 -8.19 -12.36 11.10
CA SER A 96 -8.97 -11.17 11.51
C SER A 96 -9.90 -10.69 10.40
N THR A 97 -11.03 -10.09 10.79
CA THR A 97 -11.89 -9.31 9.88
C THR A 97 -11.67 -7.81 10.02
N LYS A 98 -10.82 -7.38 10.95
CA LYS A 98 -10.49 -5.97 11.16
C LYS A 98 -9.48 -5.52 10.14
N ILE A 99 -9.75 -4.37 9.54
CA ILE A 99 -8.89 -3.73 8.56
C ILE A 99 -8.17 -2.58 9.25
N SER A 100 -6.85 -2.57 9.17
CA SER A 100 -5.98 -1.57 9.80
C SER A 100 -5.10 -0.83 8.79
N ASP A 101 -4.79 -1.49 7.68
CA ASP A 101 -3.75 -1.05 6.77
C ASP A 101 -4.21 -1.12 5.32
N HIS A 102 -3.64 -0.27 4.48
CA HIS A 102 -4.09 -0.08 3.12
C HIS A 102 -2.90 0.06 2.18
N VAL A 103 -3.04 -0.47 0.96
CA VAL A 103 -2.02 -0.31 -0.08
C VAL A 103 -2.66 0.18 -1.37
N PHE A 104 -2.01 1.12 -2.03
CA PHE A 104 -2.34 1.58 -3.36
C PHE A 104 -1.27 1.13 -4.36
N VAL A 105 -1.70 0.74 -5.56
CA VAL A 105 -0.82 0.50 -6.70
C VAL A 105 -1.31 1.36 -7.85
N ALA A 106 -0.43 2.23 -8.36
CA ALA A 106 -0.76 3.24 -9.36
C ALA A 106 0.19 3.21 -10.56
N GLN A 107 -0.34 3.39 -11.75
CA GLN A 107 0.40 3.52 -13.01
C GLN A 107 -0.45 4.26 -14.05
N ASP A 108 0.22 4.97 -14.96
CA ASP A 108 -0.41 5.52 -16.16
C ASP A 108 -0.16 4.61 -17.38
N ASN A 109 -1.16 4.48 -18.27
CA ASN A 109 -1.08 3.53 -19.37
C ASN A 109 0.09 3.85 -20.30
N GLY A 110 0.82 2.82 -20.71
CA GLY A 110 1.99 2.97 -21.59
C GLY A 110 3.21 3.63 -20.93
N LYS A 111 3.19 3.85 -19.61
CA LYS A 111 4.30 4.37 -18.82
C LYS A 111 4.90 3.27 -17.94
N PRO A 112 6.23 3.16 -17.80
CA PRO A 112 6.83 2.08 -17.03
C PRO A 112 6.82 2.30 -15.51
N GLU A 113 6.56 3.53 -15.04
CA GLU A 113 6.62 3.87 -13.62
C GLU A 113 5.40 3.35 -12.86
N ILE A 114 5.65 2.69 -11.73
CA ILE A 114 4.61 2.17 -10.84
C ILE A 114 4.88 2.69 -9.44
N ALA A 115 3.85 3.24 -8.80
CA ALA A 115 3.90 3.64 -7.41
C ALA A 115 3.16 2.62 -6.54
N VAL A 116 3.85 2.06 -5.55
CA VAL A 116 3.23 1.24 -4.50
C VAL A 116 3.30 2.00 -3.19
N ILE A 117 2.14 2.27 -2.60
CA ILE A 117 2.01 3.18 -1.46
C ILE A 117 1.23 2.50 -0.34
N GLY A 118 1.84 2.34 0.84
CA GLY A 118 1.20 1.84 2.05
C GLY A 118 0.73 2.96 2.98
N LEU A 119 -0.43 2.79 3.60
CA LEU A 119 -0.95 3.64 4.67
C LEU A 119 -1.34 2.78 5.87
N THR A 120 -0.87 3.17 7.05
CA THR A 120 -1.10 2.44 8.31
C THR A 120 -1.24 3.41 9.49
N GLY A 121 -2.05 3.02 10.47
CA GLY A 121 -2.20 3.73 11.74
C GLY A 121 -3.65 4.09 12.08
N PRO A 122 -3.96 4.38 13.36
CA PRO A 122 -5.31 4.66 13.82
C PRO A 122 -5.90 5.97 13.29
N GLY A 123 -5.06 6.86 12.76
CA GLY A 123 -5.48 8.11 12.12
C GLY A 123 -5.92 7.93 10.67
N ILE A 124 -5.70 6.75 10.08
CA ILE A 124 -6.18 6.43 8.73
C ILE A 124 -7.68 6.16 8.79
N THR A 125 -8.44 7.02 8.12
CA THR A 125 -9.90 6.96 8.06
C THR A 125 -10.36 6.83 6.62
N ASP A 126 -11.59 6.35 6.39
CA ASP A 126 -12.18 6.28 5.04
C ASP A 126 -12.17 7.62 4.31
N LYS A 127 -12.37 8.72 5.04
CA LYS A 127 -12.28 10.07 4.47
C LYS A 127 -10.86 10.37 3.99
N LEU A 128 -9.86 10.08 4.83
CA LEU A 128 -8.45 10.28 4.46
C LEU A 128 -8.07 9.41 3.27
N LEU A 129 -8.50 8.15 3.23
CA LEU A 129 -8.22 7.23 2.12
C LEU A 129 -8.80 7.73 0.80
N LYS A 130 -10.03 8.26 0.80
CA LYS A 130 -10.64 8.86 -0.39
C LYS A 130 -9.87 10.10 -0.85
N THR A 131 -9.55 11.01 0.06
CA THR A 131 -8.77 12.21 -0.27
C THR A 131 -7.36 11.86 -0.75
N PHE A 132 -6.74 10.85 -0.15
CA PHE A 132 -5.42 10.38 -0.53
C PHE A 132 -5.42 9.81 -1.94
N ALA A 133 -6.36 8.89 -2.24
CA ALA A 133 -6.49 8.28 -3.57
C ALA A 133 -6.65 9.33 -4.68
N THR A 134 -7.43 10.39 -4.43
CA THR A 134 -7.63 11.48 -5.40
C THR A 134 -6.39 12.35 -5.64
N GLY A 135 -5.38 12.27 -4.77
CA GLY A 135 -4.15 13.06 -4.87
C GLY A 135 -2.92 12.26 -5.29
N ILE A 136 -3.07 10.95 -5.60
CA ILE A 136 -1.96 10.14 -6.12
C ILE A 136 -1.71 10.54 -7.56
N GLU A 137 -0.46 10.87 -7.89
CA GLU A 137 0.01 11.19 -9.23
C GLU A 137 1.29 10.40 -9.51
N VAL A 138 1.44 9.86 -10.73
CA VAL A 138 2.67 9.18 -11.16
C VAL A 138 3.37 10.08 -12.18
N ASN A 139 4.59 10.52 -11.87
CA ASN A 139 5.37 11.38 -12.76
C ASN A 139 6.29 10.56 -13.67
N HIS A 140 6.58 11.06 -14.88
CA HIS A 140 7.26 10.33 -15.96
C HIS A 140 8.47 11.08 -16.56
N ASP A 141 9.14 11.89 -15.75
CA ASP A 141 10.23 12.77 -16.20
C ASP A 141 11.39 12.04 -16.91
#